data_AF-A0A7J5J921-F1
#
_entry.id   AF-A0A7J5J921-F1
#
_cell.length_a   1.000
_cell.length_b   1.000
_cell.length_c   1.000
_cell.angle_alpha   90.00
_cell.angle_beta   90.00
_cell.angle_gamma   90.00
#
_symmetry.space_group_name_H-M   'P 1'
#
loop_
_entity.id
_entity.type
_entity.pdbx_description
1 polymer ?
#
loop_
_entity_poly.entity_id
_entity_poly.type
_entity_poly.pdbx_seq_one_letter_code
_entity_poly.pdbx_strand_id
1 'polypeptide(L)'
;SISDNKISCIDEDHNGRIWIGTYGGGLNLVEEKEDGAIRFIHAENKLSGFPINRTNSIRCMVEGPGHTILVGTIEGLITFSSDFSDYENIRFYLNLPRPQATDGLCSADVMSVLRTTDETIYCYCYGGGLCKLVSSNLLSDELRFRSFGKETSPLARALIEDKNHNIWIGSETDITLFDVHDQTFESFGETFFNRSFNYSECLPVTDRQGDILMGTEGGMLVFSPDSIVKQTYEAPIVVTGIKYSEDNLSHVLSDADYLEIPTRRRNFTISFAALDYTNSLDIEYAYKLDDNQWYYIGKKNSVSFVSLPAGKYQFQIKATNGDGIWMNTVKTVTLQVLP
;
A
#
# COMPACT_ATOMS: atom_id res chain seq x y z
N SER A 1 9.81 -5.16 37.47
CA SER A 1 9.44 -6.00 36.33
C SER A 1 9.05 -5.08 35.20
N ILE A 2 9.20 -5.52 33.96
CA ILE A 2 8.47 -4.91 32.83
C ILE A 2 6.96 -5.02 33.08
N SER A 3 6.18 -4.07 32.55
CA SER A 3 4.74 -4.00 32.79
C SER A 3 3.90 -5.04 32.04
N ASP A 4 4.40 -5.60 30.93
CA ASP A 4 3.74 -6.68 30.18
C ASP A 4 4.79 -7.57 29.47
N ASN A 5 4.40 -8.80 29.14
CA ASN A 5 5.25 -9.78 28.45
C ASN A 5 5.21 -9.63 26.91
N LYS A 6 4.32 -8.80 26.37
CA LYS A 6 4.21 -8.50 24.94
C LYS A 6 4.95 -7.22 24.60
N ILE A 7 6.25 -7.33 24.32
CA ILE A 7 7.06 -6.21 23.85
C ILE A 7 6.74 -5.95 22.37
N SER A 8 6.34 -4.74 22.04
CA SER A 8 5.98 -4.35 20.67
C SER A 8 7.05 -3.51 19.98
N CYS A 9 7.79 -2.69 20.74
CA CYS A 9 8.89 -1.90 20.22
C CYS A 9 9.91 -1.57 21.30
N ILE A 10 11.14 -1.29 20.87
CA ILE A 10 12.24 -0.82 21.70
C ILE A 10 12.91 0.30 20.93
N ASP A 11 13.20 1.43 21.59
CA ASP A 11 13.93 2.54 21.00
C ASP A 11 14.92 3.13 22.02
N GLU A 12 15.99 3.73 21.52
CA GLU A 12 16.99 4.42 22.34
C GLU A 12 16.92 5.91 22.05
N ASP A 13 16.76 6.73 23.10
CA ASP A 13 16.77 8.17 22.94
C ASP A 13 18.19 8.74 22.88
N HIS A 14 18.32 10.01 22.51
CA HIS A 14 19.61 10.69 22.35
C HIS A 14 20.46 10.78 23.64
N ASN A 15 19.87 10.54 24.82
CA ASN A 15 20.59 10.47 26.10
C ASN A 15 21.07 9.04 26.42
N GLY A 16 20.88 8.09 25.50
CA GLY A 16 21.23 6.69 25.66
C GLY A 16 20.26 5.91 26.55
N ARG A 17 19.04 6.43 26.77
CA ARG A 17 18.04 5.73 27.58
C ARG A 17 17.20 4.82 26.70
N ILE A 18 17.02 3.60 27.17
CA ILE A 18 16.21 2.59 26.48
C ILE A 18 14.76 2.70 26.90
N TRP A 19 13.89 2.88 25.92
CA TRP A 19 12.45 2.87 26.05
C TRP A 19 11.88 1.60 25.46
N ILE A 20 10.89 1.02 26.12
CA ILE A 20 10.24 -0.22 25.72
C ILE A 20 8.73 0.00 25.69
N GLY A 21 8.15 -0.13 24.50
CA GLY A 21 6.72 -0.17 24.31
C GLY A 21 6.19 -1.59 24.47
N THR A 22 5.03 -1.71 25.12
CA THR A 22 4.34 -2.99 25.30
C THR A 22 2.92 -2.94 24.77
N TYR A 23 2.42 -4.10 24.36
CA TYR A 23 1.03 -4.30 23.95
C TYR A 23 0.18 -4.76 25.14
N GLY A 24 -0.17 -3.83 26.03
CA GLY A 24 -1.04 -4.08 27.20
C GLY A 24 -0.61 -3.36 28.48
N GLY A 25 0.69 -3.07 28.63
CA GLY A 25 1.28 -2.42 29.82
C GLY A 25 1.84 -1.02 29.59
N GLY A 26 1.66 -0.45 28.39
CA GLY A 26 2.12 0.89 28.03
C GLY A 26 3.65 1.01 27.91
N LEU A 27 4.15 2.20 28.26
CA LEU A 27 5.55 2.59 28.08
C LEU A 27 6.38 2.22 29.32
N ASN A 28 7.59 1.71 29.08
CA ASN A 28 8.58 1.39 30.10
C ASN A 28 9.90 2.10 29.79
N LEU A 29 10.54 2.70 30.79
CA LEU A 29 11.90 3.21 30.72
C LEU A 29 12.83 2.27 31.49
N VAL A 30 13.95 1.90 30.88
CA VAL A 30 15.00 1.12 31.52
C VAL A 30 15.84 2.03 32.41
N GLU A 31 15.98 1.67 33.69
CA GLU A 31 16.83 2.33 34.67
C GLU A 31 17.87 1.30 35.16
N GLU A 32 19.15 1.56 34.91
CA GLU A 32 20.26 0.80 35.49
C GLU A 32 20.69 1.47 36.79
N LYS A 33 20.73 0.71 37.89
CA LYS A 33 21.18 1.19 39.20
C LYS A 33 22.70 1.12 39.33
N GLU A 34 23.25 1.79 40.33
CA GLU A 34 24.70 1.79 40.63
C GLU A 34 25.31 0.39 40.82
N ASP A 35 24.50 -0.58 41.25
CA ASP A 35 24.90 -1.98 41.43
C ASP A 35 24.75 -2.84 40.16
N GLY A 36 24.39 -2.23 39.03
CA GLY A 36 24.11 -2.90 37.74
C GLY A 36 22.73 -3.56 37.67
N ALA A 37 21.88 -3.41 38.70
CA ALA A 37 20.54 -3.99 38.67
C ALA A 37 19.62 -3.18 37.74
N ILE A 38 18.89 -3.89 36.87
CA ILE A 38 17.92 -3.29 35.96
C ILE A 38 16.55 -3.13 36.63
N ARG A 39 15.99 -1.94 36.53
CA ARG A 39 14.61 -1.61 36.89
C ARG A 39 13.87 -1.07 35.67
N PHE A 40 12.56 -1.30 35.62
CA PHE A 40 11.67 -0.73 34.62
C PHE A 40 10.73 0.28 35.28
N ILE A 41 10.70 1.49 34.74
CA ILE A 41 9.85 2.60 35.18
C ILE A 41 8.66 2.68 34.24
N HIS A 42 7.43 2.56 34.76
CA HIS A 42 6.19 2.47 33.99
C HIS A 42 5.03 3.11 34.76
N ALA A 43 3.85 3.21 34.12
CA ALA A 43 2.72 4.01 34.61
C ALA A 43 2.19 3.58 35.99
N GLU A 44 2.25 2.28 36.30
CA GLU A 44 1.83 1.73 37.59
C GLU A 44 2.88 1.90 38.71
N ASN A 45 4.03 2.52 38.43
CA ASN A 45 5.01 2.84 39.45
C ASN A 45 5.34 4.35 39.52
N LYS A 46 6.34 4.84 38.79
CA LYS A 46 6.84 6.20 38.85
C LYS A 46 6.59 6.99 37.56
N LEU A 47 6.15 6.35 36.48
CA LEU A 47 5.74 7.07 35.26
C LEU A 47 4.26 7.45 35.29
N SER A 48 3.74 7.91 36.42
CA SER A 48 2.30 8.07 36.66
C SER A 48 1.61 9.10 35.75
N GLY A 49 2.38 9.99 35.10
CA GLY A 49 1.87 10.93 34.11
C GLY A 49 1.46 10.29 32.78
N PHE A 50 1.89 9.05 32.49
CA PHE A 50 1.57 8.37 31.24
C PHE A 50 0.09 7.98 31.19
N PRO A 51 -0.65 8.31 30.11
CA PRO A 51 -2.11 8.10 30.02
C PRO A 51 -2.51 6.63 29.73
N ILE A 52 -2.09 5.69 30.60
CA ILE A 52 -2.18 4.24 30.38
C ILE A 52 -3.60 3.74 30.13
N ASN A 53 -4.63 4.31 30.75
CA ASN A 53 -6.01 3.83 30.66
C ASN A 53 -6.59 3.80 29.24
N ARG A 54 -5.99 4.56 28.32
CA ARG A 54 -6.37 4.62 26.90
C ARG A 54 -5.28 4.08 25.98
N THR A 55 -4.02 4.18 26.41
CA THR A 55 -2.84 4.05 25.54
C THR A 55 -1.90 2.92 25.96
N ASN A 56 -2.44 1.91 26.65
CA ASN A 56 -1.66 0.78 27.16
C ASN A 56 -1.12 -0.16 26.07
N SER A 57 -1.62 -0.07 24.84
CA SER A 57 -1.12 -0.87 23.71
C SER A 57 -0.34 0.02 22.75
N ILE A 58 0.99 0.01 22.93
CA ILE A 58 1.93 0.72 22.08
C ILE A 58 2.23 -0.14 20.85
N ARG A 59 2.25 0.49 19.67
CA ARG A 59 2.56 -0.13 18.37
C ARG A 59 4.00 0.13 17.97
N CYS A 60 4.43 1.38 18.08
CA CYS A 60 5.73 1.84 17.59
C CYS A 60 6.19 3.08 18.38
N MET A 61 7.48 3.37 18.25
CA MET A 61 8.11 4.52 18.88
C MET A 61 9.27 5.00 18.01
N VAL A 62 9.46 6.31 17.97
CA VAL A 62 10.64 6.93 17.34
C VAL A 62 10.96 8.24 18.04
N GLU A 63 12.24 8.51 18.26
CA GLU A 63 12.69 9.86 18.59
C GLU A 63 12.74 10.76 17.35
N GLY A 64 11.91 11.79 17.35
CA GLY A 64 11.79 12.81 16.33
C GLY A 64 12.62 14.07 16.60
N PRO A 65 12.37 15.14 15.82
CA PRO A 65 13.10 16.39 15.92
C PRO A 65 12.95 17.05 17.29
N GLY A 66 14.01 17.76 17.72
CA GLY A 66 14.00 18.49 19.00
C GLY A 66 13.79 17.58 20.20
N HIS A 67 14.37 16.37 20.15
CA HIS A 67 14.36 15.42 21.27
C HIS A 67 12.93 15.08 21.74
N THR A 68 11.99 15.02 20.79
CA THR A 68 10.61 14.63 21.07
C THR A 68 10.41 13.18 20.71
N ILE A 69 10.00 12.36 21.68
CA ILE A 69 9.62 10.97 21.43
C ILE A 69 8.17 10.95 20.97
N LEU A 70 7.91 10.23 19.88
CA LEU A 70 6.59 9.96 19.35
C LEU A 70 6.26 8.49 19.57
N VAL A 71 5.09 8.22 20.16
CA VAL A 71 4.63 6.87 20.49
C VAL A 71 3.29 6.63 19.82
N GLY A 72 3.27 5.73 18.83
CA GLY A 72 2.05 5.28 18.18
C GLY A 72 1.35 4.24 19.06
N THR A 73 0.04 4.43 19.28
CA THR A 73 -0.78 3.54 20.11
C THR A 73 -2.07 3.18 19.39
N ILE A 74 -2.83 2.22 19.93
CA ILE A 74 -4.17 1.88 19.42
C ILE A 74 -5.20 3.01 19.57
N GLU A 75 -4.95 3.98 20.47
CA GLU A 75 -5.85 5.10 20.76
C GLU A 75 -5.11 6.45 20.72
N GLY A 76 -4.37 6.69 19.64
CA GLY A 76 -3.78 7.97 19.30
C GLY A 76 -2.26 7.98 19.30
N LEU A 77 -1.72 9.17 19.03
CA LEU A 77 -0.29 9.45 19.04
C LEU A 77 0.06 10.21 20.32
N ILE A 78 0.98 9.66 21.11
CA ILE A 78 1.55 10.37 22.25
C ILE A 78 2.84 11.04 21.81
N THR A 79 3.07 12.26 22.28
CA THR A 79 4.38 12.91 22.21
C THR A 79 4.84 13.39 23.58
N PHE A 80 6.15 13.37 23.82
CA PHE A 80 6.75 13.94 25.02
C PHE A 80 8.22 14.28 24.79
N SER A 81 8.76 15.18 25.60
CA SER A 81 10.17 15.56 25.55
C SER A 81 11.02 14.46 26.19
N SER A 82 12.07 14.00 25.51
CA SER A 82 13.12 13.22 26.15
C SER A 82 14.06 14.12 26.97
N ASP A 83 14.04 15.44 26.80
CA ASP A 83 14.77 16.38 27.67
C ASP A 83 14.05 16.56 29.02
N PHE A 84 14.35 15.68 29.97
CA PHE A 84 13.89 15.77 31.35
C PHE A 84 14.99 15.36 32.34
N SER A 85 14.97 15.96 33.53
CA SER A 85 15.84 15.59 34.64
C SER A 85 15.21 14.55 35.57
N ASP A 86 13.88 14.46 35.57
CA ASP A 86 13.10 13.57 36.42
C ASP A 86 11.90 13.05 35.63
N TYR A 87 11.78 11.72 35.52
CA TYR A 87 10.72 11.07 34.73
C TYR A 87 9.32 11.34 35.30
N GLU A 88 9.20 11.70 36.58
CA GLU A 88 7.90 12.02 37.20
C GLU A 88 7.32 13.34 36.65
N ASN A 89 8.18 14.20 36.08
CA ASN A 89 7.79 15.50 35.51
C ASN A 89 7.57 15.46 34.00
N ILE A 90 7.66 14.29 33.36
CA ILE A 90 7.40 14.17 31.93
C ILE A 90 5.93 14.52 31.67
N ARG A 91 5.73 15.51 30.79
CA ARG A 91 4.41 15.82 30.26
C ARG A 91 4.18 15.08 28.97
N PHE A 92 3.15 14.23 28.98
CA PHE A 92 2.67 13.52 27.80
C PHE A 92 1.54 14.31 27.14
N TYR A 93 1.60 14.40 25.81
CA TYR A 93 0.58 15.03 24.99
C TYR A 93 -0.09 13.96 24.14
N LEU A 94 -1.42 13.85 24.22
CA LEU A 94 -2.19 12.81 23.54
C LEU A 94 -2.99 13.40 22.39
N ASN A 95 -2.65 13.00 21.18
CA ASN A 95 -3.31 13.44 19.95
C ASN A 95 -4.26 12.36 19.44
N LEU A 96 -5.55 12.69 19.46
CA LEU A 96 -6.64 11.84 18.97
C LEU A 96 -7.15 12.34 17.60
N PRO A 97 -7.81 11.49 16.81
CA PRO A 97 -8.53 11.94 15.62
C PRO A 97 -9.56 13.00 15.99
N ARG A 98 -9.65 14.04 15.17
CA ARG A 98 -10.62 15.13 15.33
C ARG A 98 -11.61 15.07 14.17
N PRO A 99 -12.78 14.40 14.29
CA PRO A 99 -13.68 14.17 13.16
C PRO A 99 -14.19 15.44 12.47
N GLN A 100 -14.18 16.58 13.17
CA GLN A 100 -14.61 17.87 12.66
C GLN A 100 -13.47 18.69 12.02
N ALA A 101 -12.21 18.25 12.17
CA ALA A 101 -11.04 18.94 11.64
C ALA A 101 -10.42 18.14 10.49
N THR A 102 -10.11 18.81 9.39
CA THR A 102 -9.48 18.19 8.22
C THR A 102 -7.97 17.99 8.39
N ASP A 103 -7.41 18.50 9.48
CA ASP A 103 -5.98 18.49 9.81
C ASP A 103 -5.68 17.67 11.07
N GLY A 104 -6.61 16.85 11.55
CA GLY A 104 -6.37 15.93 12.66
C GLY A 104 -5.67 14.65 12.21
N LEU A 105 -5.28 13.84 13.19
CA LEU A 105 -4.82 12.47 12.94
C LEU A 105 -5.89 11.68 12.16
N CYS A 106 -5.50 10.95 11.12
CA CYS A 106 -6.46 10.34 10.19
C CYS A 106 -7.21 9.13 10.75
N SER A 107 -6.69 8.45 11.78
CA SER A 107 -7.36 7.41 12.56
C SER A 107 -6.67 7.22 13.91
N ALA A 108 -7.35 6.61 14.89
CA ALA A 108 -6.85 6.50 16.26
C ALA A 108 -5.73 5.46 16.39
N ASP A 109 -5.83 4.34 15.69
CA ASP A 109 -4.84 3.27 15.78
C ASP A 109 -3.64 3.61 14.89
N VAL A 110 -2.57 4.11 15.51
CA VAL A 110 -1.33 4.53 14.86
C VAL A 110 -0.41 3.32 14.76
N MET A 111 -0.40 2.70 13.58
CA MET A 111 0.31 1.45 13.32
C MET A 111 1.82 1.65 13.24
N SER A 112 2.25 2.73 12.57
CA SER A 112 3.67 3.02 12.34
C SER A 112 3.92 4.53 12.37
N VAL A 113 5.05 4.93 12.92
CA VAL A 113 5.58 6.29 12.84
C VAL A 113 6.96 6.20 12.19
N LEU A 114 7.16 6.93 11.11
CA LEU A 114 8.42 7.01 10.38
C LEU A 114 8.98 8.43 10.54
N ARG A 115 10.25 8.51 10.96
CA ARG A 115 11.08 9.69 10.82
C ARG A 115 11.94 9.54 9.57
N THR A 116 11.78 10.44 8.62
CA THR A 116 12.61 10.50 7.41
C THR A 116 13.93 11.22 7.68
N THR A 117 14.89 11.04 6.77
CA THR A 117 16.23 11.65 6.79
C THR A 117 16.19 13.18 6.79
N ASP A 118 15.12 13.78 6.27
CA ASP A 118 14.87 15.23 6.29
C ASP A 118 14.15 15.70 7.57
N GLU A 119 14.06 14.86 8.60
CA GLU A 119 13.40 15.14 9.88
C GLU A 119 11.87 15.27 9.80
N THR A 120 11.25 14.93 8.65
CA THR A 120 9.79 14.85 8.54
C THR A 120 9.25 13.61 9.27
N ILE A 121 8.09 13.75 9.90
CA ILE A 121 7.36 12.63 10.50
C ILE A 121 6.16 12.25 9.64
N TYR A 122 6.06 10.96 9.35
CA TYR A 122 4.88 10.32 8.75
C TYR A 122 4.28 9.32 9.74
N CYS A 123 2.96 9.27 9.79
CA CYS A 123 2.20 8.30 10.58
C CYS A 123 1.31 7.49 9.63
N TYR A 124 1.33 6.17 9.77
CA TYR A 124 0.34 5.31 9.17
C TYR A 124 -0.72 4.94 10.21
N CYS A 125 -1.98 5.26 9.92
CA CYS A 125 -3.07 4.97 10.84
C CYS A 125 -4.03 3.95 10.22
N TYR A 126 -4.39 2.92 10.99
CA TYR A 126 -5.26 1.85 10.54
C TYR A 126 -6.62 2.40 10.08
N GLY A 127 -7.01 2.06 8.86
CA GLY A 127 -8.23 2.56 8.24
C GLY A 127 -8.23 4.06 7.91
N GLY A 128 -7.19 4.82 8.24
CA GLY A 128 -7.00 6.24 7.91
C GLY A 128 -5.97 6.50 6.81
N GLY A 129 -5.03 5.56 6.62
CA GLY A 129 -3.95 5.65 5.63
C GLY A 129 -2.74 6.44 6.13
N LEU A 130 -1.94 6.96 5.19
CA LEU A 130 -0.74 7.73 5.49
C LEU A 130 -1.10 9.20 5.78
N CYS A 131 -0.48 9.79 6.80
CA CYS A 131 -0.53 11.22 7.06
C CYS A 131 0.84 11.78 7.45
N LYS A 132 1.12 13.03 7.04
CA LYS A 132 2.33 13.77 7.38
C LYS A 132 2.05 14.73 8.52
N LEU A 133 2.90 14.74 9.54
CA LEU A 133 2.86 15.72 10.63
C LEU A 133 3.35 17.09 10.11
N VAL A 134 2.57 18.14 10.33
CA VAL A 134 2.87 19.50 9.84
C VAL A 134 3.04 20.54 10.95
N SER A 135 2.80 20.17 12.21
CA SER A 135 3.06 21.03 13.36
C SER A 135 4.56 21.25 13.56
N SER A 136 4.97 22.49 13.82
CA SER A 136 6.36 22.82 14.17
C SER A 136 6.68 22.54 15.64
N ASN A 137 5.71 22.68 16.54
CA ASN A 137 5.84 22.26 17.93
C ASN A 137 5.19 20.88 18.12
N LEU A 138 6.00 19.89 18.46
CA LEU A 138 5.57 18.51 18.64
C LEU A 138 5.03 18.22 20.04
N LEU A 139 5.24 19.12 21.01
CA LEU A 139 4.77 19.01 22.39
C LEU A 139 3.40 19.72 22.55
N SER A 140 2.36 19.14 21.93
CA SER A 140 1.01 19.68 21.90
C SER A 140 -0.05 18.58 21.79
N ASP A 141 -1.22 18.79 22.38
CA ASP A 141 -2.42 17.92 22.25
C ASP A 141 -3.23 18.23 20.98
N GLU A 142 -2.76 19.19 20.17
CA GLU A 142 -3.43 19.67 18.96
C GLU A 142 -2.51 19.62 17.73
N LEU A 143 -1.75 18.54 17.59
CA LEU A 143 -0.93 18.31 16.40
C LEU A 143 -1.78 18.31 15.13
N ARG A 144 -1.20 18.88 14.08
CA ARG A 144 -1.82 19.02 12.77
C ARG A 144 -1.16 18.06 11.80
N PHE A 145 -1.96 17.40 11.00
CA PHE A 145 -1.55 16.41 10.02
C PHE A 145 -2.15 16.73 8.66
N ARG A 146 -1.41 16.41 7.60
CA ARG A 146 -1.92 16.34 6.24
C ARG A 146 -2.15 14.87 5.89
N SER A 147 -3.40 14.47 5.70
CA SER A 147 -3.74 13.12 5.25
C SER A 147 -3.61 13.00 3.74
N PHE A 148 -3.14 11.84 3.26
CA PHE A 148 -3.02 11.51 1.84
C PHE A 148 -4.09 10.52 1.36
N GLY A 149 -5.04 10.14 2.23
CA GLY A 149 -6.14 9.25 1.88
C GLY A 149 -5.86 7.77 2.14
N LYS A 150 -6.81 6.91 1.71
CA LYS A 150 -6.84 5.47 1.97
C LYS A 150 -6.52 4.63 0.72
N GLU A 151 -5.66 5.15 -0.15
CA GLU A 151 -5.34 4.48 -1.42
C GLU A 151 -4.46 3.25 -1.23
N THR A 152 -3.95 3.04 -0.01
CA THR A 152 -3.19 1.88 0.41
C THR A 152 -4.08 0.84 1.10
N SER A 153 -3.66 -0.43 1.06
CA SER A 153 -4.28 -1.51 1.82
C SER A 153 -4.45 -1.11 3.29
N PRO A 154 -5.62 -1.34 3.92
CA PRO A 154 -5.95 -0.78 5.24
C PRO A 154 -5.00 -1.21 6.36
N LEU A 155 -4.20 -2.26 6.14
CA LEU A 155 -3.30 -2.89 7.10
C LEU A 155 -1.83 -2.73 6.69
N ALA A 156 -1.33 -1.49 6.58
CA ALA A 156 0.11 -1.31 6.53
C ALA A 156 0.74 -1.57 7.90
N ARG A 157 1.80 -2.37 7.88
CA ARG A 157 2.52 -2.85 9.05
C ARG A 157 3.89 -2.18 9.20
N ALA A 158 4.43 -1.65 8.10
CA ALA A 158 5.79 -1.12 8.06
C ALA A 158 5.89 0.08 7.12
N LEU A 159 6.74 1.04 7.50
CA LEU A 159 7.13 2.18 6.68
C LEU A 159 8.66 2.22 6.60
N ILE A 160 9.19 2.58 5.43
CA ILE A 160 10.61 2.87 5.25
C ILE A 160 10.83 3.91 4.18
N GLU A 161 11.80 4.79 4.37
CA GLU A 161 12.25 5.73 3.36
C GLU A 161 13.31 5.08 2.47
N ASP A 162 13.21 5.27 1.16
CA ASP A 162 14.26 4.87 0.22
C ASP A 162 15.30 5.98 -0.01
N LYS A 163 16.35 5.64 -0.77
CA LYS A 163 17.43 6.57 -1.14
C LYS A 163 16.98 7.76 -2.00
N ASN A 164 15.77 7.71 -2.56
CA ASN A 164 15.17 8.76 -3.38
C ASN A 164 14.20 9.63 -2.55
N HIS A 165 14.14 9.45 -1.22
CA HIS A 165 13.23 10.11 -0.30
C HIS A 165 11.74 9.76 -0.50
N ASN A 166 11.46 8.66 -1.19
CA ASN A 166 10.11 8.11 -1.28
C ASN A 166 9.85 7.14 -0.13
N ILE A 167 8.58 6.90 0.17
CA ILE A 167 8.18 6.06 1.30
C ILE A 167 7.60 4.75 0.77
N TRP A 168 8.19 3.64 1.19
CA TRP A 168 7.66 2.31 0.97
C TRP A 168 6.81 1.88 2.15
N ILE A 169 5.63 1.37 1.83
CA ILE A 169 4.60 0.97 2.77
C ILE A 169 4.39 -0.53 2.58
N GLY A 170 4.77 -1.35 3.56
CA GLY A 170 4.50 -2.78 3.54
C GLY A 170 3.12 -3.06 4.15
N SER A 171 2.19 -3.59 3.36
CA SER A 171 0.89 -4.08 3.84
C SER A 171 0.87 -5.58 4.00
N GLU A 172 -0.25 -6.18 4.41
CA GLU A 172 -0.36 -7.64 4.50
C GLU A 172 -0.05 -8.36 3.19
N THR A 173 -0.42 -7.80 2.04
CA THR A 173 -0.41 -8.51 0.75
C THR A 173 0.34 -7.79 -0.38
N ASP A 174 0.63 -6.50 -0.20
CA ASP A 174 1.31 -5.67 -1.20
C ASP A 174 2.36 -4.76 -0.55
N ILE A 175 3.27 -4.26 -1.38
CA ILE A 175 4.05 -3.06 -1.05
C ILE A 175 3.50 -1.90 -1.85
N THR A 176 3.43 -0.73 -1.23
CA THR A 176 3.03 0.50 -1.90
C THR A 176 4.17 1.50 -1.84
N LEU A 177 4.55 2.03 -2.99
CA LEU A 177 5.39 3.21 -3.11
C LEU A 177 4.51 4.46 -2.96
N PHE A 178 4.85 5.33 -2.02
CA PHE A 178 4.34 6.69 -1.94
C PHE A 178 5.41 7.64 -2.45
N ASP A 179 5.17 8.22 -3.62
CA ASP A 179 6.02 9.27 -4.17
C ASP A 179 5.77 10.57 -3.39
N VAL A 180 6.80 11.07 -2.70
CA VAL A 180 6.64 12.24 -1.83
C VAL A 180 6.51 13.54 -2.62
N HIS A 181 7.09 13.61 -3.82
CA HIS A 181 7.03 14.79 -4.68
C HIS A 181 5.66 14.93 -5.34
N ASP A 182 5.20 13.87 -6.01
CA ASP A 182 3.95 13.84 -6.75
C ASP A 182 2.73 13.52 -5.88
N GLN A 183 2.96 12.99 -4.66
CA GLN A 183 1.94 12.58 -3.70
C GLN A 183 0.99 11.51 -4.25
N THR A 184 1.57 10.58 -5.00
CA THR A 184 0.87 9.47 -5.64
C THR A 184 1.21 8.16 -4.95
N PHE A 185 0.28 7.21 -5.03
CA PHE A 185 0.47 5.85 -4.52
C PHE A 185 0.57 4.87 -5.68
N GLU A 186 1.54 3.97 -5.60
CA GLU A 186 1.70 2.88 -6.54
C GLU A 186 1.88 1.56 -5.82
N SER A 187 0.86 0.69 -5.90
CA SER A 187 0.89 -0.63 -5.24
C SER A 187 1.41 -1.74 -6.15
N PHE A 188 2.20 -2.62 -5.56
CA PHE A 188 2.81 -3.81 -6.16
C PHE A 188 2.44 -5.04 -5.31
N GLY A 189 1.52 -5.84 -5.84
CA GLY A 189 0.97 -7.01 -5.17
C GLY A 189 1.29 -8.32 -5.87
N GLU A 190 0.43 -9.32 -5.68
CA GLU A 190 0.59 -10.69 -6.21
C GLU A 190 0.85 -10.73 -7.71
N THR A 191 0.09 -9.97 -8.50
CA THR A 191 0.26 -9.91 -9.96
C THR A 191 1.66 -9.45 -10.34
N PHE A 192 2.17 -8.38 -9.73
CA PHE A 192 3.50 -7.85 -10.04
C PHE A 192 4.61 -8.86 -9.71
N PHE A 193 4.53 -9.52 -8.56
CA PHE A 193 5.54 -10.49 -8.12
C PHE A 193 5.31 -11.92 -8.63
N ASN A 194 4.20 -12.18 -9.31
CA ASN A 194 3.70 -13.51 -9.67
C ASN A 194 3.69 -14.48 -8.46
N ARG A 195 3.47 -13.92 -7.27
CA ARG A 195 3.47 -14.63 -5.98
C ARG A 195 2.85 -13.75 -4.90
N SER A 196 2.04 -14.35 -4.05
CA SER A 196 1.55 -13.71 -2.83
C SER A 196 2.61 -13.72 -1.73
N PHE A 197 2.76 -12.59 -1.05
CA PHE A 197 3.56 -12.44 0.15
C PHE A 197 2.66 -12.06 1.33
N ASN A 198 2.93 -12.67 2.48
CA ASN A 198 2.40 -12.21 3.76
C ASN A 198 3.52 -11.45 4.47
N TYR A 199 3.44 -10.13 4.53
CA TYR A 199 4.48 -9.33 5.17
C TYR A 199 4.35 -9.38 6.70
N SER A 200 5.48 -9.50 7.38
CA SER A 200 5.51 -9.48 8.85
C SER A 200 5.44 -8.04 9.37
N GLU A 201 5.20 -7.89 10.67
CA GLU A 201 5.29 -6.60 11.38
C GLU A 201 6.75 -6.21 11.70
N CYS A 202 7.74 -6.92 11.15
CA CYS A 202 9.14 -6.61 11.39
C CYS A 202 9.49 -5.25 10.75
N LEU A 203 10.25 -4.45 11.49
CA LEU A 203 10.76 -3.19 10.95
C LEU A 203 11.64 -3.48 9.72
N PRO A 204 11.32 -2.88 8.56
CA PRO A 204 12.15 -2.99 7.38
C PRO A 204 13.49 -2.28 7.60
N VAL A 205 14.51 -2.72 6.89
CA VAL A 205 15.85 -2.12 6.95
C VAL A 205 16.40 -1.90 5.55
N THR A 206 17.34 -0.97 5.42
CA THR A 206 18.15 -0.81 4.22
C THR A 206 19.54 -1.39 4.42
N ASP A 207 20.10 -1.99 3.37
CA ASP A 207 21.50 -2.38 3.36
C ASP A 207 22.42 -1.24 2.89
N ARG A 208 23.72 -1.53 2.74
CA ARG A 208 24.72 -0.54 2.31
C ARG A 208 24.58 -0.14 0.84
N GLN A 209 23.88 -0.93 0.04
CA GLN A 209 23.60 -0.66 -1.37
C GLN A 209 22.34 0.20 -1.53
N GLY A 210 21.53 0.32 -0.47
CA GLY A 210 20.24 1.01 -0.48
C GLY A 210 19.10 0.10 -0.93
N ASP A 211 19.32 -1.22 -0.94
CA ASP A 211 18.25 -2.18 -1.16
C ASP A 211 17.41 -2.29 0.11
N ILE A 212 16.09 -2.46 -0.05
CA ILE A 212 15.14 -2.57 1.05
C ILE A 212 14.91 -4.03 1.36
N LEU A 213 15.00 -4.36 2.65
CA LEU A 213 14.77 -5.68 3.21
C LEU A 213 13.48 -5.64 4.02
N MET A 214 12.47 -6.40 3.60
CA MET A 214 11.19 -6.53 4.30
C MET A 214 10.96 -7.96 4.77
N GLY A 215 10.55 -8.11 6.03
CA GLY A 215 10.19 -9.42 6.59
C GLY A 215 8.89 -9.96 5.99
N THR A 216 8.85 -11.26 5.75
CA THR A 216 7.65 -11.99 5.31
C THR A 216 7.50 -13.28 6.12
N GLU A 217 6.31 -13.87 6.16
CA GLU A 217 6.12 -15.19 6.79
C GLU A 217 6.97 -16.29 6.15
N GLY A 218 7.39 -16.11 4.90
CA GLY A 218 8.21 -17.06 4.14
C GLY A 218 9.73 -16.78 4.16
N GLY A 219 10.19 -15.77 4.91
CA GLY A 219 11.57 -15.31 4.90
C GLY A 219 11.66 -13.80 4.74
N MET A 220 12.41 -13.32 3.75
CA MET A 220 12.65 -11.90 3.54
C MET A 220 12.54 -11.56 2.05
N LEU A 221 11.84 -10.47 1.74
CA LEU A 221 11.85 -9.85 0.42
C LEU A 221 12.98 -8.81 0.40
N VAL A 222 13.84 -8.89 -0.61
CA VAL A 222 14.91 -7.91 -0.85
C VAL A 222 14.72 -7.36 -2.25
N PHE A 223 14.67 -6.03 -2.36
CA PHE A 223 14.54 -5.38 -3.66
C PHE A 223 15.26 -4.04 -3.69
N SER A 224 15.68 -3.64 -4.89
CA SER A 224 16.17 -2.28 -5.10
C SER A 224 15.01 -1.37 -5.46
N PRO A 225 14.82 -0.21 -4.81
CA PRO A 225 13.72 0.71 -5.10
C PRO A 225 13.63 1.09 -6.59
N ASP A 226 14.77 1.34 -7.23
CA ASP A 226 14.83 1.74 -8.65
C ASP A 226 14.42 0.61 -9.62
N SER A 227 14.37 -0.64 -9.14
CA SER A 227 14.01 -1.81 -9.96
C SER A 227 12.51 -2.11 -9.96
N ILE A 228 11.76 -1.53 -9.03
CA ILE A 228 10.32 -1.76 -8.88
C ILE A 228 9.58 -0.66 -9.62
N VAL A 229 9.36 -0.90 -10.92
CA VAL A 229 8.65 0.03 -11.82
C VAL A 229 7.61 -0.77 -12.59
N LYS A 230 6.36 -0.31 -12.62
CA LYS A 230 5.34 -0.96 -13.46
C LYS A 230 5.72 -0.83 -14.93
N GLN A 231 5.46 -1.89 -15.67
CA GLN A 231 5.80 -1.94 -17.08
C GLN A 231 4.90 -0.99 -17.88
N THR A 232 5.48 -0.08 -18.66
CA THR A 232 4.70 0.74 -19.60
C THR A 232 4.55 0.06 -20.96
N TYR A 233 4.77 -1.25 -21.05
CA TYR A 233 4.75 -1.97 -22.31
C TYR A 233 3.34 -2.05 -22.87
N GLU A 234 3.15 -1.46 -24.04
CA GLU A 234 1.91 -1.51 -24.81
C GLU A 234 1.90 -2.75 -25.71
N ALA A 235 1.36 -3.85 -25.18
CA ALA A 235 1.27 -5.09 -25.91
C ALA A 235 0.27 -5.00 -27.08
N PRO A 236 0.63 -5.46 -28.29
CA PRO A 236 -0.31 -5.51 -29.40
C PRO A 236 -1.43 -6.52 -29.09
N ILE A 237 -2.66 -6.15 -29.45
CA ILE A 237 -3.83 -7.02 -29.32
C ILE A 237 -4.13 -7.64 -30.68
N VAL A 238 -4.18 -8.97 -30.73
CA VAL A 238 -4.44 -9.74 -31.94
C VAL A 238 -5.77 -10.46 -31.88
N VAL A 239 -6.48 -10.53 -33.00
CA VAL A 239 -7.67 -11.40 -33.14
C VAL A 239 -7.22 -12.79 -33.55
N THR A 240 -7.44 -13.76 -32.68
CA THR A 240 -6.89 -15.12 -32.81
C THR A 240 -7.89 -16.11 -33.41
N GLY A 241 -9.17 -15.79 -33.40
CA GLY A 241 -10.16 -16.68 -34.00
C GLY A 241 -11.59 -16.19 -33.94
N ILE A 242 -12.44 -16.87 -34.71
CA ILE A 242 -13.89 -16.70 -34.69
C ILE A 242 -14.55 -18.07 -34.62
N LYS A 243 -15.57 -18.19 -33.76
CA LYS A 243 -16.40 -19.40 -33.65
C LYS A 243 -17.85 -19.05 -33.92
N TYR A 244 -18.44 -19.67 -34.92
CA TYR A 244 -19.88 -19.59 -35.15
C TYR A 244 -20.61 -20.60 -34.29
N SER A 245 -21.80 -20.27 -33.80
CA SER A 245 -22.57 -21.20 -32.94
C SER A 245 -22.94 -22.52 -33.62
N GLU A 246 -22.95 -22.54 -34.95
CA GLU A 246 -23.22 -23.73 -35.78
C GLU A 246 -22.01 -24.65 -35.92
N ASP A 247 -20.80 -24.13 -35.65
CA ASP A 247 -19.55 -24.84 -35.86
C ASP A 247 -19.05 -25.48 -34.56
N ASN A 248 -18.57 -26.72 -34.65
CA ASN A 248 -17.96 -27.41 -33.52
C ASN A 248 -16.58 -26.82 -33.14
N LEU A 249 -15.86 -26.28 -34.12
CA LEU A 249 -14.49 -25.78 -33.98
C LEU A 249 -14.41 -24.28 -34.29
N SER A 250 -13.47 -23.60 -33.64
CA SER A 250 -13.12 -22.23 -33.95
C SER A 250 -12.28 -22.16 -35.23
N HIS A 251 -12.53 -21.15 -36.06
CA HIS A 251 -11.67 -20.79 -37.18
C HIS A 251 -10.51 -19.96 -36.65
N VAL A 252 -9.29 -20.43 -36.88
CA VAL A 252 -8.07 -19.75 -36.45
C VAL A 252 -7.80 -18.57 -37.37
N LEU A 253 -7.46 -17.42 -36.79
CA LEU A 253 -7.11 -16.19 -37.48
C LEU A 253 -5.70 -15.77 -37.07
N SER A 254 -4.93 -15.26 -38.03
CA SER A 254 -3.60 -14.69 -37.79
C SER A 254 -3.67 -13.18 -37.75
N ASP A 255 -4.37 -12.67 -36.73
CA ASP A 255 -4.64 -11.25 -36.52
C ASP A 255 -5.47 -10.58 -37.65
N ALA A 256 -6.79 -10.65 -37.53
CA ALA A 256 -7.70 -10.07 -38.50
C ALA A 256 -8.08 -8.62 -38.19
N ASP A 257 -7.92 -7.72 -39.17
CA ASP A 257 -8.45 -6.34 -39.14
C ASP A 257 -9.86 -6.22 -39.73
N TYR A 258 -10.30 -7.25 -40.47
CA TYR A 258 -11.59 -7.30 -41.14
C TYR A 258 -12.18 -8.70 -41.04
N LEU A 259 -13.47 -8.78 -40.67
CA LEU A 259 -14.22 -10.02 -40.60
C LEU A 259 -15.54 -9.87 -41.35
N GLU A 260 -15.74 -10.73 -42.34
CA GLU A 260 -17.02 -10.86 -43.02
C GLU A 260 -17.86 -11.95 -42.34
N ILE A 261 -19.09 -11.59 -41.94
CA ILE A 261 -20.00 -12.47 -41.23
C ILE A 261 -21.12 -12.91 -42.19
N PRO A 262 -21.20 -14.20 -42.54
CA PRO A 262 -22.25 -14.70 -43.44
C PRO A 262 -23.66 -14.53 -42.88
N THR A 263 -24.65 -14.32 -43.76
CA THR A 263 -26.05 -14.06 -43.40
C THR A 263 -26.66 -15.07 -42.43
N ARG A 264 -26.31 -16.36 -42.57
CA ARG A 264 -26.84 -17.44 -41.72
C ARG A 264 -26.12 -17.56 -40.37
N ARG A 265 -24.97 -16.90 -40.20
CA ARG A 265 -24.04 -17.12 -39.08
C ARG A 265 -23.93 -15.90 -38.15
N ARG A 266 -25.07 -15.34 -37.78
CA ARG A 266 -25.17 -14.09 -36.96
C ARG A 266 -24.92 -14.29 -35.46
N ASN A 267 -24.78 -15.54 -35.03
CA ASN A 267 -24.37 -15.90 -33.68
C ASN A 267 -22.91 -16.39 -33.73
N PHE A 268 -22.01 -15.59 -33.18
CA PHE A 268 -20.58 -15.87 -33.25
C PHE A 268 -19.84 -15.32 -32.03
N THR A 269 -18.67 -15.88 -31.78
CA THR A 269 -17.74 -15.46 -30.72
C THR A 269 -16.41 -15.11 -31.34
N ILE A 270 -15.90 -13.92 -31.06
CA ILE A 270 -14.56 -13.49 -31.47
C ILE A 270 -13.62 -13.71 -30.28
N SER A 271 -12.49 -14.36 -30.54
CA SER A 271 -11.40 -14.56 -29.59
C SER A 271 -10.22 -13.66 -29.92
N PHE A 272 -9.56 -13.14 -28.90
CA PHE A 272 -8.43 -12.23 -29.02
C PHE A 272 -7.41 -12.49 -27.92
N ALA A 273 -6.22 -11.89 -28.04
CA ALA A 273 -5.19 -11.94 -27.02
C ALA A 273 -4.33 -10.69 -27.10
N ALA A 274 -3.98 -10.10 -25.94
CA ALA A 274 -2.88 -9.17 -25.85
C ALA A 274 -1.57 -9.97 -25.76
N LEU A 275 -0.56 -9.61 -26.57
CA LEU A 275 0.73 -10.31 -26.62
C LEU A 275 1.69 -9.81 -25.52
N ASP A 276 1.20 -9.78 -24.27
CA ASP A 276 2.03 -9.56 -23.08
C ASP A 276 2.32 -10.90 -22.42
N TYR A 277 3.59 -11.31 -22.43
CA TYR A 277 4.03 -12.61 -21.93
C TYR A 277 4.56 -12.56 -20.49
N THR A 278 4.59 -11.38 -19.87
CA THR A 278 5.10 -11.23 -18.50
C THR A 278 4.13 -11.84 -17.48
N ASN A 279 2.84 -11.49 -17.58
CA ASN A 279 1.75 -11.99 -16.74
C ASN A 279 0.45 -12.15 -17.55
N SER A 280 0.48 -12.98 -18.59
CA SER A 280 -0.63 -13.11 -19.54
C SER A 280 -1.97 -13.55 -18.93
N LEU A 281 -1.95 -14.16 -17.73
CA LEU A 281 -3.14 -14.66 -17.02
C LEU A 281 -3.93 -13.56 -16.30
N ASP A 282 -3.30 -12.42 -16.03
CA ASP A 282 -3.91 -11.31 -15.29
C ASP A 282 -4.39 -10.18 -16.19
N ILE A 283 -4.20 -10.31 -17.51
CA ILE A 283 -4.69 -9.34 -18.48
C ILE A 283 -6.21 -9.29 -18.45
N GLU A 284 -6.74 -8.09 -18.22
CA GLU A 284 -8.16 -7.80 -18.35
C GLU A 284 -8.46 -7.14 -19.70
N TYR A 285 -9.67 -7.39 -20.21
CA TYR A 285 -10.11 -6.91 -21.51
C TYR A 285 -11.38 -6.09 -21.42
N ALA A 286 -11.50 -5.13 -22.34
CA ALA A 286 -12.72 -4.39 -22.56
C ALA A 286 -12.95 -4.21 -24.06
N TYR A 287 -14.22 -4.16 -24.47
CA TYR A 287 -14.59 -3.98 -25.86
C TYR A 287 -15.69 -2.94 -26.05
N LYS A 288 -15.87 -2.47 -27.28
CA LYS A 288 -17.05 -1.71 -27.72
C LYS A 288 -17.35 -1.99 -29.19
N LEU A 289 -18.60 -1.79 -29.59
CA LEU A 289 -19.09 -2.02 -30.95
C LEU A 289 -19.91 -0.81 -31.41
N ASP A 290 -19.33 0.04 -32.26
CA ASP A 290 -19.94 1.30 -32.73
C ASP A 290 -20.53 2.22 -31.64
N ASP A 291 -20.15 2.00 -30.39
CA ASP A 291 -20.61 2.76 -29.25
C ASP A 291 -19.45 3.56 -28.63
N ASN A 292 -19.80 4.54 -27.81
CA ASN A 292 -18.88 5.36 -27.04
C ASN A 292 -18.56 4.74 -25.67
N GLN A 293 -19.33 3.74 -25.23
CA GLN A 293 -19.13 3.07 -23.94
C GLN A 293 -18.28 1.80 -24.08
N TRP A 294 -17.32 1.63 -23.15
CA TRP A 294 -16.55 0.38 -23.01
C TRP A 294 -17.28 -0.63 -22.11
N TYR A 295 -17.28 -1.89 -22.52
CA TYR A 295 -17.76 -3.03 -21.75
C TYR A 295 -16.57 -3.82 -21.20
N TYR A 296 -16.41 -3.81 -19.88
CA TYR A 296 -15.34 -4.52 -19.17
C TYR A 296 -15.73 -5.98 -18.95
N ILE A 297 -14.90 -6.92 -19.41
CA ILE A 297 -15.18 -8.37 -19.38
C ILE A 297 -14.21 -9.15 -18.49
N GLY A 298 -13.36 -8.45 -17.73
CA GLY A 298 -12.32 -9.03 -16.88
C GLY A 298 -11.33 -9.85 -17.69
N LYS A 299 -10.92 -11.00 -17.16
CA LYS A 299 -9.92 -11.90 -17.78
C LYS A 299 -10.43 -12.71 -18.98
N LYS A 300 -11.66 -12.46 -19.46
CA LYS A 300 -12.21 -13.14 -20.63
C LYS A 300 -11.60 -12.57 -21.90
N ASN A 301 -11.01 -13.42 -22.72
CA ASN A 301 -10.37 -13.04 -23.97
C ASN A 301 -11.27 -13.30 -25.20
N SER A 302 -12.59 -13.32 -25.00
CA SER A 302 -13.56 -13.55 -26.06
C SER A 302 -14.90 -12.86 -25.80
N VAL A 303 -15.59 -12.47 -26.86
CA VAL A 303 -16.90 -11.81 -26.82
C VAL A 303 -17.87 -12.51 -27.77
N SER A 304 -19.07 -12.81 -27.28
CA SER A 304 -20.13 -13.43 -28.07
C SER A 304 -21.17 -12.40 -28.51
N PHE A 305 -21.54 -12.44 -29.78
CA PHE A 305 -22.61 -11.65 -30.38
C PHE A 305 -23.79 -12.56 -30.72
N VAL A 306 -25.00 -12.09 -30.43
CA VAL A 306 -26.25 -12.82 -30.70
C VAL A 306 -27.08 -12.02 -31.69
N SER A 307 -27.40 -12.65 -32.82
CA SER A 307 -28.27 -12.12 -33.87
C SER A 307 -27.89 -10.71 -34.33
N LEU A 308 -26.59 -10.44 -34.50
CA LEU A 308 -26.10 -9.12 -34.91
C LEU A 308 -26.73 -8.74 -36.27
N PRO A 309 -27.41 -7.58 -36.40
CA PRO A 309 -28.04 -7.17 -37.64
C PRO A 309 -27.06 -7.01 -38.81
N ALA A 310 -27.57 -7.03 -40.03
CA ALA A 310 -26.77 -6.72 -41.21
C ALA A 310 -26.29 -5.27 -41.15
N GLY A 311 -25.03 -5.04 -41.45
CA GLY A 311 -24.40 -3.74 -41.26
C GLY A 311 -22.89 -3.83 -41.23
N LYS A 312 -22.26 -2.65 -41.19
CA LYS A 312 -20.83 -2.49 -41.00
C LYS A 312 -20.60 -1.93 -39.62
N TYR A 313 -19.76 -2.61 -38.83
CA TYR A 313 -19.47 -2.23 -37.46
C TYR A 313 -17.97 -2.09 -37.20
N GLN A 314 -17.60 -1.22 -36.27
CA GLN A 314 -16.26 -1.12 -35.69
C GLN A 314 -16.25 -1.82 -34.33
N PHE A 315 -15.63 -2.99 -34.29
CA PHE A 315 -15.37 -3.71 -33.05
C PHE A 315 -13.99 -3.31 -32.52
N GLN A 316 -13.97 -2.68 -31.35
CA GLN A 316 -12.74 -2.18 -30.75
C GLN A 316 -12.46 -2.90 -29.44
N ILE A 317 -11.20 -3.24 -29.21
CA ILE A 317 -10.74 -4.00 -28.05
C ILE A 317 -9.58 -3.24 -27.43
N LYS A 318 -9.59 -3.10 -26.10
CA LYS A 318 -8.43 -2.68 -25.31
C LYS A 318 -8.16 -3.71 -24.23
N ALA A 319 -6.94 -3.70 -23.71
CA ALA A 319 -6.49 -4.61 -22.67
C ALA A 319 -5.66 -3.86 -21.63
N THR A 320 -5.48 -4.48 -20.47
CA THR A 320 -4.43 -4.09 -19.54
C THR A 320 -3.07 -4.66 -19.98
N ASN A 321 -1.98 -4.14 -19.42
CA ASN A 321 -0.71 -4.86 -19.40
C ASN A 321 -0.74 -6.00 -18.35
N GLY A 322 0.37 -6.72 -18.21
CA GLY A 322 0.57 -7.73 -17.17
C GLY A 322 0.46 -7.24 -15.73
N ASP A 323 0.54 -5.92 -15.48
CA ASP A 323 0.40 -5.29 -14.15
C ASP A 323 -1.03 -4.78 -13.87
N GLY A 324 -1.99 -5.04 -14.77
CA GLY A 324 -3.39 -4.62 -14.61
C GLY A 324 -3.68 -3.16 -14.97
N ILE A 325 -2.73 -2.43 -15.56
CA ILE A 325 -2.93 -1.05 -16.03
C ILE A 325 -3.56 -1.05 -17.41
N TRP A 326 -4.67 -0.33 -17.60
CA TRP A 326 -5.29 -0.14 -18.91
C TRP A 326 -4.39 0.66 -19.85
N MET A 327 -4.03 0.04 -20.98
CA MET A 327 -3.17 0.66 -21.98
C MET A 327 -3.98 1.47 -22.99
N ASN A 328 -3.32 2.40 -23.68
CA ASN A 328 -3.94 3.19 -24.74
C ASN A 328 -4.08 2.42 -26.07
N THR A 329 -3.43 1.26 -26.18
CA THR A 329 -3.49 0.40 -27.35
C THR A 329 -4.91 -0.13 -27.58
N VAL A 330 -5.46 0.17 -28.76
CA VAL A 330 -6.78 -0.31 -29.17
C VAL A 330 -6.66 -1.07 -30.49
N LYS A 331 -7.08 -2.34 -30.50
CA LYS A 331 -7.29 -3.09 -31.76
C LYS A 331 -8.67 -2.77 -32.29
N THR A 332 -8.74 -2.36 -33.54
CA THR A 332 -10.00 -2.08 -34.24
C THR A 332 -10.17 -3.08 -35.38
N VAL A 333 -11.33 -3.73 -35.42
CA VAL A 333 -11.70 -4.76 -36.40
C VAL A 333 -12.99 -4.33 -37.06
N THR A 334 -12.97 -4.23 -38.39
CA THR A 334 -14.19 -3.96 -39.15
C THR A 334 -14.99 -5.26 -39.29
N LEU A 335 -16.21 -5.29 -38.75
CA LEU A 335 -17.15 -6.40 -38.93
C LEU A 335 -18.14 -6.05 -40.04
N GLN A 336 -18.16 -6.83 -41.12
CA GLN A 336 -19.14 -6.70 -42.19
C GLN A 336 -20.15 -7.84 -42.10
N VAL A 337 -21.35 -7.57 -41.58
CA VAL A 337 -22.44 -8.55 -41.51
C VAL A 337 -23.25 -8.48 -42.79
N LEU A 338 -23.29 -9.59 -43.53
CA LEU A 338 -23.97 -9.65 -44.82
C LEU A 338 -25.50 -9.63 -44.66
N PRO A 339 -26.22 -9.01 -45.62
CA PRO A 339 -27.69 -8.91 -45.64
C PRO A 339 -28.42 -10.23 -45.47
#